data_AF-A0A2A4TD01-F1
#
_entry.id   AF-A0A2A4TD01-F1
#
_cell.length_a   1.000
_cell.length_b   1.000
_cell.length_c   1.000
_cell.angle_alpha   90.00
_cell.angle_beta   90.00
_cell.angle_gamma   90.00
#
_symmetry.space_group_name_H-M   'P 1'
#
loop_
_entity.id
_entity.type
_entity.pdbx_description
1 polymer ?
#
loop_
_entity_poly.entity_id
_entity_poly.type
_entity_poly.pdbx_seq_one_letter_code
_entity_poly.pdbx_strand_id
1 'polypeptide(L)'
;MLITSGHMGEVNSLQFSDSGTYLASCGYDKQIYLWDVFHPDCENIGVLKGHNNAVMDLCWSADAETLYTASADKCGSVWDNVKLKRVRKLKGHTAVVNGVDAVKRGPELVATCGDDFKVLIWDVRVKEAVMEHQANYQITCVKYSLTN
;
A
#
# COMPACT_ATOMS: atom_id res chain seq x y z
N MET A 1 4.90 -18.91 -17.77
CA MET A 1 3.70 -18.16 -17.33
C MET A 1 3.54 -18.45 -15.86
N LEU A 2 3.78 -17.48 -14.98
CA LEU A 2 3.61 -17.65 -13.53
C LEU A 2 2.12 -17.45 -13.22
N ILE A 3 1.45 -18.48 -12.71
CA ILE A 3 0.06 -18.40 -12.25
C ILE A 3 0.10 -18.45 -10.73
N THR A 4 0.11 -17.29 -10.07
CA THR A 4 0.05 -17.23 -8.60
C THR A 4 -1.39 -17.39 -8.15
N SER A 5 -1.77 -18.60 -7.75
CA SER A 5 -3.06 -18.88 -7.10
C SER A 5 -3.01 -18.45 -5.64
N GLY A 6 -3.99 -17.67 -5.17
CA GLY A 6 -4.09 -17.32 -3.75
C GLY A 6 -5.23 -16.36 -3.45
N HIS A 7 -5.40 -15.34 -4.28
CA HIS A 7 -6.50 -14.39 -4.12
C HIS A 7 -7.86 -15.05 -4.35
N MET A 8 -8.80 -14.78 -3.45
CA MET A 8 -10.19 -15.27 -3.51
C MET A 8 -11.16 -14.22 -4.07
N GLY A 9 -10.62 -13.17 -4.68
CA GLY A 9 -11.36 -12.06 -5.28
C GLY A 9 -10.49 -11.32 -6.30
N GLU A 10 -11.03 -10.28 -6.91
CA GLU A 10 -10.31 -9.46 -7.88
C GLU A 10 -9.05 -8.86 -7.28
N VAL A 11 -7.94 -8.95 -8.01
CA VAL A 11 -6.68 -8.30 -7.65
C VAL A 11 -6.73 -6.86 -8.16
N ASN A 12 -6.61 -5.90 -7.24
CA ASN A 12 -6.71 -4.47 -7.57
C ASN A 12 -5.36 -3.85 -7.91
N SER A 13 -4.29 -4.28 -7.23
CA SER A 13 -2.94 -3.72 -7.41
C SER A 13 -1.87 -4.77 -7.17
N LEU A 14 -0.74 -4.61 -7.85
CA LEU A 14 0.43 -5.48 -7.78
C LEU A 14 1.68 -4.64 -8.04
N GLN A 15 2.70 -4.79 -7.19
CA GLN A 15 3.93 -4.00 -7.25
C GLN A 15 5.15 -4.85 -6.88
N PHE A 16 6.18 -4.77 -7.72
CA PHE A 16 7.50 -5.27 -7.38
C PHE A 16 8.20 -4.30 -6.41
N SER A 17 8.94 -4.85 -5.46
CA SER A 17 9.95 -4.12 -4.71
C SER A 17 11.02 -3.55 -5.65
N ASP A 18 11.72 -2.50 -5.23
CA ASP A 18 12.70 -1.82 -6.09
C ASP A 18 13.89 -2.73 -6.45
N SER A 19 14.21 -3.72 -5.61
CA SER A 19 15.21 -4.76 -5.91
C SER A 19 14.69 -5.85 -6.86
N GLY A 20 13.37 -5.94 -7.06
CA GLY A 20 12.71 -7.01 -7.81
C GLY A 20 12.62 -8.34 -7.08
N THR A 21 13.14 -8.44 -5.84
CA THR A 21 13.14 -9.67 -5.05
C THR A 21 11.74 -10.07 -4.62
N TYR A 22 10.97 -9.10 -4.14
CA TYR A 22 9.62 -9.31 -3.66
C TYR A 22 8.58 -8.74 -4.63
N LEU A 23 7.46 -9.44 -4.70
CA LEU A 23 6.22 -9.02 -5.32
C LEU A 23 5.15 -8.93 -4.23
N ALA A 24 4.40 -7.83 -4.20
CA ALA A 24 3.19 -7.70 -3.39
C ALA A 24 1.99 -7.55 -4.30
N SER A 25 0.85 -8.10 -3.90
CA SER A 25 -0.44 -7.82 -4.54
C SER A 25 -1.57 -7.84 -3.53
N CYS A 26 -2.62 -7.10 -3.83
CA CYS A 26 -3.75 -6.92 -2.95
C CYS A 26 -5.06 -6.82 -3.74
N GLY A 27 -6.19 -7.08 -3.07
CA GLY A 27 -7.46 -7.14 -3.78
C GLY A 27 -8.72 -7.08 -2.93
N TYR A 28 -9.82 -7.49 -3.56
CA TYR A 28 -11.17 -7.46 -3.01
C TYR A 28 -11.38 -8.45 -1.86
N ASP A 29 -10.54 -9.49 -1.78
CA ASP A 29 -10.51 -10.45 -0.66
C ASP A 29 -9.90 -9.87 0.63
N LYS A 30 -9.52 -8.58 0.61
CA LYS A 30 -9.04 -7.79 1.76
C LYS A 30 -7.65 -8.20 2.25
N GLN A 31 -6.97 -9.06 1.49
CA GLN A 31 -5.65 -9.56 1.82
C GLN A 31 -4.58 -8.86 1.00
N ILE A 32 -3.36 -8.88 1.53
CA ILE A 32 -2.16 -8.61 0.77
C ILE A 32 -1.29 -9.86 0.83
N TYR A 33 -0.89 -10.34 -0.34
CA TYR A 33 -0.02 -11.50 -0.48
C TYR A 33 1.36 -11.03 -0.90
N LEU A 34 2.37 -11.75 -0.45
CA LEU A 34 3.79 -11.48 -0.71
C LEU A 34 4.41 -12.72 -1.35
N TRP A 35 5.22 -12.50 -2.39
CA TRP A 35 5.91 -13.57 -3.11
C TRP A 35 7.39 -13.24 -3.24
N ASP A 36 8.22 -14.28 -3.14
CA ASP A 36 9.62 -14.22 -3.57
C ASP A 36 9.70 -14.62 -5.04
N VAL A 37 10.10 -13.65 -5.87
CA VAL A 37 10.15 -13.79 -7.34
C VAL A 37 11.25 -14.75 -7.78
N PHE A 38 12.30 -14.93 -6.98
CA PHE A 38 13.43 -15.79 -7.30
C PHE A 38 13.29 -17.21 -6.75
N HIS A 39 12.28 -17.47 -5.92
CA HIS A 39 11.95 -18.83 -5.54
C HIS A 39 11.50 -19.62 -6.79
N PRO A 40 11.96 -20.87 -7.01
CA PRO A 40 11.67 -21.64 -8.23
C PRO A 40 10.18 -21.73 -8.58
N ASP A 41 9.33 -21.79 -7.55
CA ASP A 41 7.88 -21.91 -7.68
C ASP A 41 7.13 -20.58 -7.48
N CYS A 42 7.85 -19.46 -7.27
CA CYS A 42 7.27 -18.16 -6.87
C CYS A 42 6.28 -18.35 -5.70
N GLU A 43 6.78 -18.91 -4.60
CA GLU A 43 5.94 -19.29 -3.47
C GLU A 43 5.42 -18.03 -2.74
N ASN A 44 4.20 -18.14 -2.22
CA ASN A 44 3.70 -17.15 -1.28
C ASN A 44 4.50 -17.23 0.03
N ILE A 45 5.29 -16.20 0.32
CA ILE A 45 6.11 -16.13 1.52
C ILE A 45 5.38 -15.50 2.71
N GLY A 46 4.19 -14.96 2.49
CA GLY A 46 3.39 -14.35 3.54
C GLY A 46 2.07 -13.76 3.07
N VAL A 47 1.16 -13.61 4.04
CA VAL A 47 -0.13 -12.94 3.87
C VAL A 47 -0.32 -11.93 4.99
N LEU A 48 -0.45 -10.66 4.63
CA LEU A 48 -0.76 -9.59 5.56
C LEU A 48 -2.28 -9.46 5.67
N LYS A 49 -2.80 -9.67 6.89
CA LYS A 49 -4.23 -9.64 7.20
C LYS A 49 -4.55 -8.47 8.12
N GLY A 50 -5.71 -7.85 7.94
CA GLY A 50 -6.24 -6.88 8.90
C GLY A 50 -6.96 -5.67 8.32
N HIS A 51 -7.08 -5.55 6.99
CA HIS A 51 -8.06 -4.65 6.39
C HIS A 51 -9.48 -5.19 6.55
N ASN A 52 -10.43 -4.29 6.78
CA ASN A 52 -11.84 -4.68 6.95
C ASN A 52 -12.62 -4.66 5.62
N ASN A 53 -12.01 -4.14 4.55
CA ASN A 53 -12.59 -4.03 3.23
C ASN A 53 -11.50 -4.19 2.15
N ALA A 54 -11.89 -4.17 0.88
CA ALA A 54 -11.00 -4.31 -0.27
C ALA A 54 -9.76 -3.40 -0.14
N VAL A 55 -8.61 -3.93 -0.51
CA VAL A 55 -7.36 -3.16 -0.61
C VAL A 55 -7.26 -2.68 -2.06
N MET A 56 -7.21 -1.36 -2.24
CA MET A 56 -7.35 -0.70 -3.54
C MET A 56 -5.99 -0.51 -4.22
N ASP A 57 -4.96 -0.20 -3.43
CA ASP A 57 -3.62 0.05 -3.94
C ASP A 57 -2.55 -0.29 -2.88
N LEU A 58 -1.33 -0.50 -3.34
CA LEU A 58 -0.17 -0.76 -2.49
C LEU A 58 1.10 -0.15 -3.08
N CYS A 59 2.10 0.10 -2.23
CA CYS A 59 3.45 0.43 -2.65
C CYS A 59 4.50 0.00 -1.62
N TRP A 60 5.73 -0.19 -2.09
CA TRP A 60 6.89 -0.55 -1.27
C TRP A 60 7.67 0.68 -0.82
N SER A 61 8.23 0.64 0.40
CA SER A 61 9.38 1.46 0.76
C SER A 61 10.60 1.14 -0.12
N ALA A 62 11.58 2.04 -0.14
CA ALA A 62 12.78 1.87 -0.96
C ALA A 62 13.66 0.68 -0.53
N ASP A 63 13.61 0.30 0.76
CA ASP A 63 14.32 -0.84 1.34
C ASP A 63 13.55 -2.16 1.28
N ALA A 64 12.30 -2.14 0.79
CA ALA A 64 11.38 -3.28 0.78
C ALA A 64 11.08 -3.91 2.16
N GLU A 65 11.41 -3.24 3.26
CA GLU A 65 11.05 -3.70 4.61
C GLU A 65 9.65 -3.27 5.01
N THR A 66 9.13 -2.21 4.40
CA THR A 66 7.82 -1.65 4.69
C THR A 66 6.92 -1.66 3.46
N LEU A 67 5.67 -2.05 3.66
CA LEU A 67 4.62 -1.96 2.65
C LEU A 67 3.56 -0.95 3.11
N TYR A 68 3.10 -0.14 2.19
CA TYR A 68 1.98 0.79 2.41
C TYR A 68 0.80 0.36 1.56
N THR A 69 -0.40 0.48 2.12
CA THR A 69 -1.63 0.07 1.44
C THR A 69 -2.72 1.12 1.61
N ALA A 70 -3.58 1.23 0.60
CA ALA A 70 -4.82 2.01 0.62
C ALA A 70 -6.02 1.05 0.56
N SER A 71 -7.09 1.35 1.30
CA SER A 71 -8.25 0.46 1.38
C SER A 71 -9.59 1.20 1.41
N ALA A 72 -10.61 0.51 0.91
CA ALA A 72 -12.01 0.85 1.06
C ALA A 72 -12.51 0.78 2.52
N ASP A 73 -11.66 0.40 3.48
CA ASP A 73 -11.91 0.54 4.91
C ASP A 73 -11.62 1.95 5.45
N LYS A 74 -11.41 2.91 4.54
CA LYS A 74 -11.17 4.33 4.78
C LYS A 74 -9.84 4.63 5.47
N CYS A 75 -8.91 3.70 5.42
CA CYS A 75 -7.62 3.85 6.04
C CYS A 75 -6.51 3.43 5.08
N GLY A 76 -5.37 4.12 5.20
CA GLY A 76 -4.10 3.53 4.81
C GLY A 76 -3.59 2.58 5.89
N SER A 77 -2.61 1.73 5.57
CA SER A 77 -1.88 0.94 6.57
C SER A 77 -0.40 0.84 6.24
N VAL A 78 0.41 0.73 7.30
CA VAL A 78 1.85 0.50 7.25
C VAL A 78 2.12 -0.90 7.77
N TRP A 79 2.82 -1.69 6.99
CA TRP A 79 3.10 -3.10 7.28
C TRP A 79 4.61 -3.34 7.33
N ASP A 80 5.02 -4.14 8.30
CA ASP A 80 6.38 -4.67 8.39
C ASP A 80 6.41 -5.98 7.59
N ASN A 81 7.14 -5.97 6.48
CA ASN A 81 7.28 -7.10 5.56
C ASN A 81 8.01 -8.27 6.22
N VAL A 82 9.00 -7.98 7.08
CA VAL A 82 9.82 -9.00 7.75
C VAL A 82 9.03 -9.69 8.85
N LYS A 83 8.28 -8.93 9.64
CA LYS A 83 7.45 -9.45 10.75
C LYS A 83 6.04 -9.84 10.32
N LEU A 84 5.69 -9.66 9.05
CA LEU A 84 4.38 -9.95 8.46
C LEU A 84 3.20 -9.41 9.27
N LYS A 85 3.29 -8.16 9.73
CA LYS A 85 2.27 -7.56 10.61
C LYS A 85 2.02 -6.10 10.32
N ARG A 86 0.81 -5.64 10.66
CA ARG A 86 0.48 -4.21 10.63
C ARG A 86 1.23 -3.50 11.75
N VAL A 87 2.05 -2.52 11.38
CA VAL A 87 2.72 -1.61 12.31
C VAL A 87 1.76 -0.50 12.72
N ARG A 88 1.03 0.05 11.74
CA ARG A 88 0.21 1.24 11.96
C ARG A 88 -0.97 1.31 11.00
N LYS A 89 -2.05 1.92 11.47
CA LYS A 89 -3.19 2.34 10.64
C LYS A 89 -3.12 3.85 10.42
N LEU A 90 -3.23 4.29 9.17
CA LEU A 90 -3.26 5.70 8.79
C LEU A 90 -4.73 6.14 8.72
N LYS A 91 -5.22 6.73 9.81
CA LYS A 91 -6.62 7.14 9.98
C LYS A 91 -6.76 8.63 9.76
N GLY A 92 -7.62 9.03 8.83
CA GLY A 92 -7.89 10.43 8.51
C GLY A 92 -8.90 10.61 7.38
N HIS A 93 -8.95 9.65 6.45
CA HIS A 93 -9.94 9.67 5.38
C HIS A 93 -11.36 9.36 5.90
N THR A 94 -12.36 9.99 5.28
CA THR A 94 -13.79 9.80 5.62
C THR A 94 -14.54 8.91 4.62
N ALA A 95 -13.91 8.62 3.48
CA ALA A 95 -14.38 7.72 2.43
C ALA A 95 -13.26 6.75 1.99
N VAL A 96 -13.50 6.00 0.90
CA VAL A 96 -12.56 5.01 0.35
C VAL A 96 -11.21 5.66 0.05
N VAL A 97 -10.12 4.99 0.43
CA VAL A 97 -8.76 5.38 0.02
C VAL A 97 -8.42 4.60 -1.25
N ASN A 98 -8.26 5.32 -2.35
CA ASN A 98 -8.07 4.74 -3.67
C ASN A 98 -6.61 4.50 -4.02
N GLY A 99 -5.72 5.39 -3.58
CA GLY A 99 -4.32 5.36 -3.97
C GLY A 99 -3.38 5.57 -2.80
N VAL A 100 -2.18 5.01 -2.93
CA VAL A 100 -1.06 5.22 -2.02
C VAL A 100 0.24 5.36 -2.80
N ASP A 101 1.12 6.23 -2.33
CA ASP A 101 2.51 6.24 -2.80
C ASP A 101 3.47 6.70 -1.71
N ALA A 102 4.74 6.35 -1.85
CA ALA A 102 5.77 6.66 -0.87
C ALA A 102 6.99 7.30 -1.53
N VAL A 103 7.62 8.23 -0.82
CA VAL A 103 8.89 8.82 -1.24
C VAL A 103 9.96 7.73 -1.24
N LYS A 104 10.63 7.57 -2.39
CA LYS A 104 11.69 6.57 -2.59
C LYS A 104 13.07 7.04 -2.15
N ARG A 105 13.30 8.35 -2.06
CA ARG A 105 14.58 8.95 -1.68
C ARG A 105 14.32 10.17 -0.79
N GLY A 106 14.76 10.12 0.45
CA GLY A 106 14.61 11.22 1.40
C GLY A 106 13.76 10.82 2.62
N PRO A 107 12.97 11.75 3.18
CA PRO A 107 12.16 11.45 4.36
C PRO A 107 11.10 10.39 4.04
N GLU A 108 10.82 9.51 5.01
CA GLU A 108 9.76 8.48 4.92
C GLU A 108 8.37 9.13 4.94
N LEU A 109 8.00 9.71 3.81
CA LEU A 109 6.68 10.29 3.57
C LEU A 109 5.85 9.37 2.71
N VAL A 110 4.59 9.24 3.10
CA VAL A 110 3.56 8.47 2.38
C VAL A 110 2.43 9.41 2.03
N ALA A 111 1.90 9.33 0.83
CA ALA A 111 0.72 10.03 0.39
C ALA A 111 -0.42 9.03 0.23
N THR A 112 -1.60 9.38 0.72
CA THR A 112 -2.84 8.63 0.46
C THR A 112 -3.88 9.55 -0.13
N CYS A 113 -4.72 9.04 -1.03
CA CYS A 113 -5.78 9.82 -1.65
C CYS A 113 -7.09 9.02 -1.76
N GLY A 114 -8.24 9.70 -1.79
CA GLY A 114 -9.52 9.00 -1.73
C GLY A 114 -10.74 9.75 -2.25
N ASP A 115 -11.88 9.11 -2.07
CA ASP A 115 -13.22 9.58 -2.46
C ASP A 115 -13.74 10.73 -1.60
N ASP A 116 -13.04 11.07 -0.52
CA ASP A 116 -13.31 12.25 0.31
C ASP A 116 -12.67 13.52 -0.24
N PHE A 117 -12.11 13.42 -1.44
CA PHE A 117 -11.43 14.48 -2.18
C PHE A 117 -10.17 14.99 -1.47
N LYS A 118 -9.59 14.19 -0.56
CA LYS A 118 -8.38 14.54 0.17
C LYS A 118 -7.17 13.81 -0.38
N VAL A 119 -6.02 14.50 -0.33
CA VAL A 119 -4.69 13.88 -0.26
C VAL A 119 -4.16 14.11 1.14
N LEU A 120 -3.80 13.05 1.85
CA LEU A 120 -3.16 13.12 3.17
C LEU A 120 -1.71 12.69 3.04
N ILE A 121 -0.80 13.51 3.58
CA ILE A 121 0.62 13.20 3.66
C ILE A 121 0.95 12.78 5.09
N TRP A 122 1.63 11.66 5.22
CA TRP A 122 1.98 11.02 6.48
C TRP A 122 3.49 10.97 6.61
N ASP A 123 4.02 11.40 7.74
CA ASP A 123 5.37 11.02 8.16
C ASP A 123 5.25 9.70 8.95
N VAL A 124 5.96 8.67 8.52
CA VAL A 124 5.90 7.34 9.15
C VAL A 124 6.30 7.40 10.63
N ARG A 125 7.14 8.37 11.00
CA ARG A 125 7.65 8.59 12.36
C ARG A 125 6.66 9.30 13.29
N VAL A 126 5.65 9.99 12.73
CA VAL A 126 4.69 10.81 13.50
C VAL A 126 3.30 10.21 13.38
N LYS A 127 2.55 10.11 14.49
CA LYS A 127 1.26 9.39 14.55
C LYS A 127 0.11 9.99 13.75
N GLU A 128 0.19 11.25 13.35
CA GLU A 128 -0.87 11.97 12.63
C GLU A 128 -0.41 12.37 11.22
N ALA A 129 -1.37 12.76 10.37
CA ALA A 129 -1.05 13.32 9.05
C ALA A 129 -0.34 14.66 9.24
N VAL A 130 0.72 14.89 8.46
CA VAL A 130 1.52 16.12 8.52
C VAL A 130 1.01 17.19 7.58
N MET A 131 0.32 16.80 6.50
CA MET A 131 -0.33 17.73 5.57
C MET A 131 -1.62 17.14 5.02
N GLU A 132 -2.55 18.03 4.67
CA GLU A 132 -3.80 17.72 3.99
C GLU A 132 -3.95 18.66 2.80
N HIS A 133 -4.35 18.10 1.66
CA HIS A 133 -4.76 18.86 0.48
C HIS A 133 -6.16 18.47 0.07
N GLN A 134 -7.03 19.46 -0.14
CA GLN A 134 -8.42 19.26 -0.54
C GLN A 134 -8.57 19.54 -2.03
N ALA A 135 -9.14 18.58 -2.76
CA ALA A 135 -9.56 18.70 -4.15
C ALA A 135 -11.09 18.90 -4.25
N ASN A 136 -11.57 19.14 -5.47
CA ASN A 136 -12.99 19.32 -5.78
C ASN A 136 -13.70 18.01 -6.17
N TYR A 137 -12.94 16.94 -6.44
CA TYR A 137 -13.44 15.66 -6.94
C TYR A 137 -12.68 14.50 -6.32
N GLN A 138 -13.19 13.28 -6.50
CA GLN A 138 -12.52 12.05 -6.07
C GLN A 138 -11.14 11.96 -6.69
N ILE A 139 -10.19 11.50 -5.88
CA ILE A 139 -8.82 11.30 -6.33
C ILE A 139 -8.58 9.80 -6.41
N THR A 140 -8.30 9.32 -7.63
CA THR A 140 -8.18 7.89 -7.93
C THR A 140 -6.76 7.37 -7.77
N CYS A 141 -5.75 8.23 -7.90
CA CYS A 141 -4.36 7.87 -7.68
C CYS A 141 -3.54 9.07 -7.20
N VAL A 142 -2.43 8.77 -6.54
CA VAL A 142 -1.40 9.74 -6.14
C VAL A 142 -0.05 9.10 -6.43
N LYS A 143 0.92 9.91 -6.89
CA LYS A 143 2.30 9.49 -7.07
C LYS A 143 3.26 10.61 -6.68
N TYR A 144 4.35 10.26 -6.01
CA TYR A 144 5.48 11.15 -5.82
C TYR A 144 6.32 11.22 -7.10
N SER A 145 6.83 12.40 -7.39
CA SER A 145 7.81 12.58 -8.46
C SER A 145 9.09 11.82 -8.14
N LEU A 146 9.67 11.17 -9.15
CA LEU A 146 10.99 10.52 -9.05
C LEU A 146 12.14 11.53 -9.12
N THR A 147 11.85 12.79 -9.47
CA THR A 147 12.83 13.88 -9.56
C THR A 147 12.55 14.92 -8.49
N ASN A 148 13.58 15.27 -7.72
CA ASN A 148 13.66 16.57 -7.03
C ASN A 148 13.80 17.68 -8.06
#